data_AF-A0A6I2YTZ2-F1
#
_entry.id   AF-A0A6I2YTZ2-F1
#
_cell.length_a   1.000
_cell.length_b   1.000
_cell.length_c   1.000
_cell.angle_alpha   90.00
_cell.angle_beta   90.00
_cell.angle_gamma   90.00
#
_symmetry.space_group_name_H-M   'P 1'
#
loop_
_entity.id
_entity.type
_entity.pdbx_description
1 polymer ?
#
loop_
_entity_poly.entity_id
_entity_poly.type
_entity_poly.pdbx_seq_one_letter_code
_entity_poly.pdbx_strand_id
1 'polypeptide(L)'
;MGGVKPRFELIALAAISGAEGLALIGYACYDVIQAIRFGTTGPAEVSNGPALFIQILIFMVFGIGLLIIGRGWMQGQRWTRSPFVLAQLIALLVGFPVAQNSAGPGQGVGLAVLICAVVGGVLALTPQVGRAIRASNSQPD
;
A
#
# COMPACT_ATOMS: atom_id res chain seq x y z
N MET A 1 23.16 6.50 -23.06
CA MET A 1 22.32 6.44 -21.85
C MET A 1 21.19 5.42 -22.10
N GLY A 2 21.48 4.13 -21.94
CA GLY A 2 20.50 3.07 -22.16
C GLY A 2 19.65 2.90 -20.91
N GLY A 3 18.42 3.40 -20.93
CA GLY A 3 17.45 3.20 -19.86
C GLY A 3 17.26 1.72 -19.61
N VAL A 4 17.74 1.24 -18.45
CA VAL A 4 17.52 -0.11 -17.95
C VAL A 4 16.02 -0.35 -17.96
N LYS A 5 15.52 -1.22 -18.86
CA LYS A 5 14.12 -1.65 -18.82
C LYS A 5 13.92 -2.36 -17.48
N PRO A 6 13.13 -1.80 -16.54
CA PRO A 6 12.77 -2.56 -15.38
C PRO A 6 11.90 -3.71 -15.88
N ARG A 7 12.19 -4.93 -15.42
CA ARG A 7 11.39 -6.10 -15.78
C ARG A 7 9.96 -5.81 -15.37
N PHE A 8 9.01 -5.98 -16.28
CA PHE A 8 7.60 -5.59 -16.13
C PHE A 8 7.02 -5.96 -14.75
N GLU A 9 7.42 -7.11 -14.20
CA GLU A 9 7.08 -7.59 -12.85
C GLU A 9 7.48 -6.63 -11.72
N LEU A 10 8.70 -6.06 -11.76
CA LEU A 10 9.18 -5.10 -10.75
C LEU A 10 8.44 -3.76 -10.87
N ILE A 11 8.10 -3.34 -12.09
CA ILE A 11 7.27 -2.15 -12.32
C ILE A 11 5.86 -2.38 -11.80
N ALA A 12 5.28 -3.56 -12.06
CA ALA A 12 3.95 -3.92 -11.60
C ALA A 12 3.88 -3.91 -10.06
N LEU A 13 4.87 -4.50 -9.37
CA LEU A 13 4.94 -4.48 -7.91
C LEU A 13 5.15 -3.06 -7.35
N ALA A 14 6.00 -2.26 -7.99
CA ALA A 14 6.18 -0.85 -7.63
C ALA A 14 4.90 -0.03 -7.84
N ALA A 15 4.15 -0.31 -8.91
CA ALA A 15 2.89 0.34 -9.21
C ALA A 15 1.79 -0.07 -8.22
N ILE A 16 1.70 -1.36 -7.87
CA ILE A 16 0.74 -1.87 -6.88
C ILE A 16 1.00 -1.23 -5.51
N SER A 17 2.24 -1.34 -5.00
CA SER A 17 2.62 -0.72 -3.72
C SER A 17 2.44 0.80 -3.74
N GLY A 18 2.80 1.44 -4.84
CA GLY A 18 2.59 2.87 -5.05
C GLY A 18 1.11 3.25 -4.97
N ALA A 19 0.25 2.51 -5.66
CA ALA A 19 -1.19 2.75 -5.69
C ALA A 19 -1.83 2.50 -4.31
N GLU A 20 -1.46 1.42 -3.62
CA GLU A 20 -1.94 1.15 -2.26
C GLU A 20 -1.52 2.25 -1.27
N GLY A 21 -0.24 2.65 -1.32
CA GLY A 21 0.26 3.71 -0.46
C GLY A 21 -0.45 5.04 -0.69
N LEU A 22 -0.66 5.41 -1.95
CA LEU A 22 -1.41 6.62 -2.31
C LEU A 22 -2.89 6.54 -1.91
N ALA A 23 -3.53 5.38 -2.06
CA ALA A 23 -4.91 5.19 -1.66
C ALA A 23 -5.09 5.37 -0.14
N LEU A 24 -4.20 4.79 0.66
CA LEU A 24 -4.22 4.90 2.12
C LEU A 24 -3.95 6.32 2.59
N ILE A 25 -2.96 7.01 2.01
CA ILE A 25 -2.65 8.41 2.34
C ILE A 25 -3.83 9.31 1.92
N GLY A 26 -4.39 9.08 0.73
CA GLY A 26 -5.55 9.81 0.23
C GLY A 26 -6.77 9.66 1.14
N TYR A 27 -7.02 8.43 1.61
CA TYR A 27 -8.10 8.15 2.55
C TYR A 27 -7.87 8.78 3.93
N ALA A 28 -6.63 8.73 4.44
CA ALA A 28 -6.27 9.44 5.68
C ALA A 28 -6.50 10.96 5.56
N CYS A 29 -6.18 11.56 4.41
CA CYS A 29 -6.44 12.98 4.15
C CYS A 29 -7.95 13.28 4.07
N TYR A 30 -8.73 12.38 3.46
CA TYR A 30 -10.19 12.47 3.43
C TYR A 30 -10.78 12.44 4.85
N ASP A 31 -10.32 11.54 5.72
CA ASP A 31 -10.76 11.46 7.12
C ASP A 31 -10.47 12.75 7.89
N VAL A 32 -9.30 13.37 7.67
CA VAL A 32 -8.97 14.69 8.24
C VAL A 32 -9.97 15.76 7.78
N ILE A 33 -10.28 15.81 6.48
CA ILE A 33 -11.22 16.79 5.92
C ILE A 33 -12.63 16.57 6.50
N GLN A 34 -13.08 15.32 6.61
CA GLN A 34 -14.37 14.96 7.19
C GLN A 34 -14.43 15.33 8.68
N ALA A 35 -13.38 15.05 9.44
CA ALA A 35 -13.29 15.42 10.85
C ALA A 35 -13.37 16.94 11.06
N ILE A 36 -12.70 17.72 10.21
CA ILE A 36 -12.77 19.19 10.24
C ILE A 36 -14.17 19.71 9.85
N ARG A 37 -14.82 19.09 8.84
CA ARG A 37 -16.11 19.55 8.32
C ARG A 37 -17.31 19.18 9.21
N PHE A 38 -17.29 17.99 9.81
CA PHE A 38 -18.45 17.43 10.50
C PHE A 38 -18.25 17.24 12.01
N GLY A 39 -17.02 17.41 12.53
CA GLY A 39 -16.70 17.22 13.94
C GLY A 39 -17.09 15.83 14.45
N THR A 40 -17.45 15.73 15.74
CA THR A 40 -17.92 14.50 16.39
C THR A 40 -19.38 14.16 16.06
N THR A 41 -20.07 15.00 15.28
CA THR A 41 -21.45 14.81 14.81
C THR A 41 -21.55 14.08 13.46
N GLY A 42 -20.43 13.72 12.85
CA GLY A 42 -20.39 12.90 11.64
C GLY A 42 -20.58 11.40 11.92
N PRO A 43 -20.41 10.53 10.90
CA PRO A 43 -20.53 9.07 11.00
C PRO A 43 -19.75 8.48 12.19
N ALA A 44 -20.11 7.26 12.64
CA ALA A 44 -19.48 6.61 13.80
C ALA A 44 -17.94 6.56 13.75
N GLU A 45 -17.37 6.59 12.54
CA GLU A 45 -15.94 6.66 12.24
C GLU A 45 -15.25 7.94 12.72
N VAL A 46 -15.95 9.09 12.80
CA VAL A 46 -15.41 10.39 13.25
C VAL A 46 -15.86 10.80 14.65
N SER A 47 -16.76 10.04 15.26
CA SER A 47 -17.31 10.28 16.60
C SER A 47 -16.29 10.01 17.72
N ASN A 48 -15.32 9.12 17.47
CA ASN A 48 -14.26 8.78 18.43
C ASN A 48 -12.91 9.39 17.99
N GLY A 49 -12.67 10.64 18.40
CA GLY A 49 -11.45 11.41 18.04
C GLY A 49 -10.13 10.67 18.26
N PRO A 50 -9.89 10.01 19.41
CA PRO A 50 -8.69 9.18 19.63
C PRO A 50 -8.53 8.03 18.64
N ALA A 51 -9.61 7.32 18.30
CA ALA A 51 -9.56 6.21 17.34
C ALA A 51 -9.27 6.70 15.92
N LEU A 52 -9.92 7.80 15.52
CA LEU A 52 -9.68 8.46 14.23
C LEU A 52 -8.23 8.94 14.09
N PHE A 53 -7.64 9.52 15.15
CA PHE A 53 -6.25 9.93 15.15
C PHE A 53 -5.29 8.75 14.92
N ILE A 54 -5.50 7.63 15.64
CA ILE A 54 -4.69 6.43 15.48
C ILE A 54 -4.85 5.85 14.06
N GLN A 55 -6.07 5.80 13.52
CA GLN A 55 -6.32 5.33 12.16
C GLN A 55 -5.55 6.15 11.12
N ILE A 56 -5.65 7.48 11.18
CA ILE A 56 -4.94 8.39 10.27
C ILE A 56 -3.42 8.17 10.37
N LEU A 57 -2.89 8.03 11.58
CA LEU A 57 -1.47 7.80 11.81
C LEU A 57 -1.02 6.46 11.22
N ILE A 58 -1.79 5.39 11.45
CA ILE A 58 -1.49 4.07 10.89
C ILE A 58 -1.51 4.11 9.36
N PHE A 59 -2.52 4.72 8.73
CA PHE A 59 -2.62 4.79 7.28
C PHE A 59 -1.53 5.66 6.66
N MET A 60 -1.15 6.76 7.29
CA MET A 60 0.00 7.54 6.83
C MET A 60 1.30 6.74 6.92
N VAL A 61 1.61 6.15 8.08
CA VAL A 61 2.85 5.40 8.28
C VAL A 61 2.91 4.20 7.34
N PHE A 62 1.82 3.46 7.23
CA PHE A 62 1.73 2.30 6.36
C PHE A 62 1.79 2.68 4.87
N GLY A 63 1.08 3.73 4.48
CA GLY A 63 1.09 4.23 3.10
C GLY A 63 2.47 4.74 2.69
N ILE A 64 3.16 5.49 3.56
CA ILE A 64 4.55 5.92 3.32
C ILE A 64 5.48 4.71 3.24
N GLY A 65 5.31 3.72 4.11
CA GLY A 65 6.05 2.45 4.06
C GLY A 65 5.91 1.75 2.71
N LEU A 66 4.70 1.68 2.16
CA LEU A 66 4.43 1.12 0.84
C LEU A 66 5.09 1.92 -0.30
N LEU A 67 5.10 3.26 -0.23
CA LEU A 67 5.81 4.10 -1.19
C LEU A 67 7.33 3.85 -1.16
N ILE A 68 7.92 3.70 0.03
CA ILE A 68 9.33 3.36 0.20
C ILE A 68 9.63 1.99 -0.40
N ILE A 69 8.77 1.00 -0.15
CA ILE A 69 8.89 -0.35 -0.72
C ILE A 69 8.77 -0.32 -2.25
N GLY A 70 7.82 0.45 -2.80
CA GLY A 70 7.68 0.66 -4.25
C GLY A 70 8.93 1.25 -4.88
N ARG A 71 9.54 2.24 -4.22
CA ARG A 71 10.85 2.77 -4.64
C ARG A 71 11.96 1.72 -4.53
N GLY A 72 11.94 0.87 -3.51
CA GLY A 72 12.86 -0.26 -3.34
C GLY A 72 12.75 -1.32 -4.45
N TRP A 73 11.54 -1.54 -4.99
CA TRP A 73 11.32 -2.42 -6.15
C TRP A 73 11.94 -1.85 -7.42
N MET A 74 11.83 -0.54 -7.64
CA MET A 74 12.47 0.14 -8.78
C MET A 74 14.00 0.05 -8.73
N GLN A 75 14.59 -0.03 -7.52
CA GLN A 75 16.04 -0.18 -7.32
C GLN A 75 16.51 -1.64 -7.39
N GLY A 76 15.62 -2.61 -7.58
CA GLY A 76 15.99 -4.03 -7.70
C GLY A 76 16.64 -4.63 -6.44
N GLN A 77 16.41 -4.03 -5.26
CA GLN A 77 17.01 -4.48 -4.01
C GLN A 77 16.44 -5.83 -3.56
N ARG A 78 17.32 -6.76 -3.20
CA ARG A 78 16.95 -8.12 -2.75
C ARG A 78 16.16 -8.12 -1.44
N TRP A 79 16.39 -7.11 -0.61
CA TRP A 79 15.80 -6.99 0.72
C TRP A 79 14.34 -6.51 0.71
N THR A 80 13.83 -6.05 -0.44
CA THR A 80 12.46 -5.51 -0.58
C THR A 80 11.38 -6.59 -0.51
N ARG A 81 11.72 -7.85 -0.77
CA ARG A 81 10.74 -8.95 -0.88
C ARG A 81 10.07 -9.30 0.45
N SER A 82 10.85 -9.47 1.51
CA SER A 82 10.34 -9.78 2.86
C SER A 82 9.43 -8.70 3.43
N PRO A 83 9.80 -7.40 3.44
CA PRO A 83 8.92 -6.35 3.95
C PRO A 83 7.69 -6.14 3.07
N PHE A 84 7.76 -6.39 1.76
CA PHE A 84 6.58 -6.29 0.89
C PHE A 84 5.55 -7.39 1.16
N VAL A 85 5.98 -8.64 1.37
CA VAL A 85 5.04 -9.72 1.74
C VAL A 85 4.38 -9.41 3.09
N LEU A 86 5.17 -8.91 4.06
CA LEU A 86 4.63 -8.47 5.34
C LEU A 86 3.62 -7.33 5.16
N ALA A 87 3.94 -6.35 4.31
CA ALA A 87 3.03 -5.27 3.98
C ALA A 87 1.71 -5.79 3.41
N GLN A 88 1.73 -6.79 2.51
CA GLN A 88 0.47 -7.30 1.95
C GLN A 88 -0.37 -8.04 3.00
N LEU A 89 0.24 -8.73 3.96
CA LEU A 89 -0.51 -9.33 5.07
C LEU A 89 -1.16 -8.26 5.95
N ILE A 90 -0.44 -7.16 6.22
CA ILE A 90 -0.98 -6.02 6.97
C ILE A 90 -2.09 -5.32 6.16
N ALA A 91 -1.91 -5.13 4.85
CA ALA A 91 -2.90 -4.56 3.96
C ALA A 91 -4.17 -5.41 3.91
N LEU A 92 -4.06 -6.75 3.95
CA LEU A 92 -5.22 -7.64 4.09
C LEU A 92 -5.92 -7.47 5.44
N LEU A 93 -5.14 -7.45 6.52
CA LEU A 93 -5.65 -7.30 7.88
C LEU A 93 -6.38 -5.97 8.09
N VAL A 94 -5.86 -4.89 7.52
CA VAL A 94 -6.38 -3.52 7.66
C VAL A 94 -7.45 -3.21 6.61
N GLY A 95 -7.28 -3.68 5.38
CA GLY A 95 -8.22 -3.44 4.29
C GLY A 95 -9.59 -4.07 4.53
N PHE A 96 -9.66 -5.19 5.25
CA PHE A 96 -10.91 -5.86 5.56
C PHE A 96 -11.84 -5.06 6.50
N PRO A 97 -11.38 -4.57 7.66
CA PRO A 97 -12.15 -3.65 8.48
C PRO A 97 -12.57 -2.38 7.74
N VAL A 98 -11.71 -1.80 6.90
CA VAL A 98 -12.03 -0.59 6.12
C VAL A 98 -13.12 -0.90 5.08
N ALA A 99 -13.04 -2.05 4.40
CA ALA A 99 -14.06 -2.45 3.44
C ALA A 99 -15.42 -2.75 4.09
N GLN A 100 -15.44 -3.24 5.33
CA GLN A 100 -16.68 -3.61 6.03
C GLN A 100 -17.30 -2.48 6.85
N ASN A 101 -16.49 -1.68 7.54
CA ASN A 101 -16.99 -0.72 8.52
C ASN A 101 -17.11 0.69 7.98
N SER A 102 -16.54 0.97 6.80
CA SER A 102 -16.59 2.32 6.23
C SER A 102 -17.84 2.57 5.41
N ALA A 103 -18.51 3.70 5.68
CA ALA A 103 -19.59 4.20 4.84
C ALA A 103 -19.03 5.06 3.69
N GLY A 104 -19.63 4.96 2.49
CA GLY A 104 -19.25 5.80 1.35
C GLY A 104 -17.90 5.40 0.71
N PRO A 105 -16.99 6.35 0.40
CA PRO A 105 -15.77 6.05 -0.37
C PRO A 105 -14.81 5.06 0.28
N GLY A 106 -14.83 4.93 1.62
CA GLY A 106 -13.93 4.06 2.38
C GLY A 106 -14.10 2.58 2.03
N GLN A 107 -15.34 2.13 1.75
CA GLN A 107 -15.60 0.76 1.31
C GLN A 107 -14.85 0.45 -0.01
N GLY A 108 -14.87 1.39 -0.95
CA GLY A 108 -14.17 1.24 -2.23
C GLY A 108 -12.65 1.21 -2.08
N VAL A 109 -12.10 2.06 -1.20
CA VAL A 109 -10.67 2.07 -0.87
C VAL A 109 -10.25 0.75 -0.21
N GLY A 110 -11.00 0.29 0.79
CA GLY A 110 -10.73 -0.99 1.46
C GLY A 110 -10.73 -2.17 0.49
N LEU A 111 -11.72 -2.23 -0.41
CA LEU A 111 -11.78 -3.27 -1.43
C LEU A 111 -10.61 -3.20 -2.42
N ALA A 112 -10.24 -1.99 -2.87
CA ALA A 112 -9.11 -1.79 -3.76
C ALA A 112 -7.79 -2.25 -3.11
N VAL A 113 -7.56 -1.86 -1.85
CA VAL A 113 -6.39 -2.29 -1.07
C VAL A 113 -6.40 -3.81 -0.88
N LEU A 114 -7.54 -4.44 -0.60
CA LEU A 114 -7.62 -5.91 -0.49
C LEU A 114 -7.23 -6.60 -1.80
N ILE A 115 -7.77 -6.13 -2.93
CA ILE A 115 -7.48 -6.72 -4.26
C ILE A 115 -6.00 -6.54 -4.58
N CYS A 116 -5.45 -5.34 -4.39
CA CYS A 116 -4.03 -5.06 -4.57
C CYS A 116 -3.14 -5.89 -3.65
N ALA A 117 -3.56 -6.14 -2.41
CA ALA A 117 -2.80 -6.92 -1.44
C ALA A 117 -2.75 -8.39 -1.84
N VAL A 118 -3.88 -8.97 -2.30
CA VAL A 118 -3.91 -10.33 -2.83
C VAL A 118 -3.04 -10.44 -4.09
N VAL A 119 -3.25 -9.57 -5.07
CA VAL A 119 -2.52 -9.61 -6.36
C VAL A 119 -1.03 -9.39 -6.15
N GLY A 120 -0.65 -8.38 -5.37
CA GLY A 120 0.73 -8.07 -5.02
C GLY A 120 1.39 -9.21 -4.25
N GLY A 121 0.69 -9.79 -3.27
CA GLY A 121 1.18 -10.90 -2.47
C GLY A 121 1.47 -12.14 -3.33
N VAL A 122 0.53 -12.50 -4.21
CA VAL A 122 0.71 -13.63 -5.15
C VAL A 122 1.88 -13.37 -6.10
N LEU A 123 1.97 -12.18 -6.69
CA LEU A 123 3.07 -11.82 -7.57
C LEU A 123 4.42 -11.87 -6.85
N ALA A 124 4.51 -11.38 -5.61
CA ALA A 124 5.74 -11.40 -4.83
C ALA A 124 6.23 -12.81 -4.47
N LEU A 125 5.31 -13.76 -4.30
CA LEU A 125 5.63 -15.16 -4.06
C LEU A 125 6.02 -15.92 -5.34
N THR A 126 5.70 -15.39 -6.51
CA THR A 126 5.97 -16.05 -7.80
C THR A 126 7.48 -16.15 -8.07
N PRO A 127 7.98 -17.29 -8.58
CA PRO A 127 9.41 -17.50 -8.87
C PRO A 127 9.97 -16.59 -9.98
N GLN A 128 9.12 -15.88 -10.70
CA GLN A 128 9.49 -14.87 -11.69
C GLN A 128 10.19 -13.67 -11.03
N VAL A 129 9.68 -13.18 -9.90
CA VAL A 129 10.27 -12.07 -9.14
C VAL A 129 11.66 -12.42 -8.61
N GLY A 130 11.85 -13.67 -8.13
CA GLY A 130 13.16 -14.17 -7.72
C GLY A 130 14.18 -14.15 -8.88
N ARG A 131 13.75 -14.51 -10.09
CA ARG A 131 14.57 -14.44 -11.31
C ARG A 131 14.84 -12.99 -11.73
N ALA A 132 13.86 -12.10 -11.60
CA ALA A 132 14.01 -10.68 -11.91
C ALA A 132 15.04 -9.99 -11.01
N ILE A 133 14.99 -10.26 -9.70
CA ILE A 133 15.98 -9.76 -8.72
C ILE A 133 17.37 -10.34 -8.99
N ARG A 134 17.48 -11.65 -9.25
CA ARG A 134 18.78 -12.28 -9.46
C ARG A 134 19.52 -11.70 -10.67
N ALA A 135 18.76 -11.34 -11.68
CA ALA A 135 19.30 -10.85 -12.93
C ALA A 135 19.44 -9.32 -13.01
N SER A 136 18.89 -8.55 -12.06
CA SER A 136 19.33 -7.16 -11.84
C SER A 136 20.72 -7.11 -11.19
N ASN A 137 21.04 -8.10 -10.36
CA ASN A 137 22.32 -8.15 -9.63
C ASN A 137 23.49 -8.73 -10.41
N SER A 138 23.25 -9.43 -11.51
CA SER A 138 24.30 -9.99 -12.37
C SER A 138 24.80 -9.01 -13.42
N GLN A 139 24.28 -7.78 -13.43
CA GLN A 139 24.74 -6.71 -14.31
C GLN A 139 25.74 -5.86 -13.51
N PRO A 140 27.06 -5.96 -13.75
CA PRO A 140 28.03 -5.07 -13.12
C PRO A 140 27.86 -3.65 -13.69
N ASP A 141 28.09 -2.67 -12.83
CA ASP A 141 28.01 -1.22 -13.12
C ASP A 141 28.94 -0.80 -14.27
#